data_AF-A0A5B0PB17-F1
#
_entry.id   AF-A0A5B0PB17-F1
#
_cell.length_a   1.000
_cell.length_b   1.000
_cell.length_c   1.000
_cell.angle_alpha   90.00
_cell.angle_beta   90.00
_cell.angle_gamma   90.00
#
_symmetry.space_group_name_H-M   'P 1'
#
loop_
_entity.id
_entity.type
_entity.pdbx_description
1 polymer ?
#
loop_
_entity_poly.entity_id
_entity_poly.type
_entity_poly.pdbx_seq_one_letter_code
_entity_poly.pdbx_strand_id
1 'polypeptide(L)'
;MSMTPNLELVENPKSDQTPVRLADQSVVEATHRGTVKLPLEGDTSVKMLVVPSLHEPLLSIAGLCDEGLTVVFTKTSCDIFNSESASINGKLTGRGYRRGNLYYLPSEPL
;
A
#
# COMPACT_ATOMS: atom_id res chain seq x y z
N MET A 1 11.85 11.96 15.55
CA MET A 1 11.43 12.10 14.14
C MET A 1 10.03 11.53 14.06
N SER A 2 9.04 12.39 13.76
CA SER A 2 7.62 11.98 13.72
C SER A 2 7.34 11.34 12.37
N MET A 3 6.91 10.08 12.37
CA MET A 3 6.72 9.24 11.18
C MET A 3 5.25 8.99 10.88
N THR A 4 4.41 9.98 11.11
CA THR A 4 3.19 10.14 10.29
C THR A 4 3.67 10.57 8.89
N PRO A 5 3.03 10.20 7.77
CA PRO A 5 3.28 10.92 6.54
C PRO A 5 2.92 12.38 6.81
N ASN A 6 3.95 13.20 7.03
CA ASN A 6 3.77 14.62 7.22
C ASN A 6 3.14 15.14 5.93
N LEU A 7 2.17 16.05 6.04
CA LEU A 7 1.58 16.70 4.88
C LEU A 7 2.65 17.24 3.92
N GLU A 8 3.78 17.65 4.47
CA GLU A 8 4.98 18.13 3.75
C GLU A 8 5.64 17.09 2.83
N LEU A 9 5.46 15.79 3.10
CA LEU A 9 6.00 14.70 2.26
C LEU A 9 5.02 14.28 1.16
N VAL A 10 3.81 14.83 1.16
CA VAL A 10 2.77 14.50 0.20
C VAL A 10 2.67 15.61 -0.83
N GLU A 11 2.84 15.23 -2.09
CA GLU A 11 2.64 16.11 -3.23
C GLU A 11 1.16 16.28 -3.55
N ASN A 12 0.77 17.49 -3.94
CA ASN A 12 -0.60 17.87 -4.27
C ASN A 12 -1.64 17.45 -3.21
N PRO A 13 -1.42 17.76 -1.92
CA PRO A 13 -2.31 17.32 -0.87
C PRO A 13 -3.69 17.96 -1.04
N LYS A 14 -4.73 17.15 -0.94
CA LYS A 14 -6.13 17.57 -0.94
C LYS A 14 -6.79 17.06 0.33
N SER A 15 -7.60 17.90 0.97
CA SER A 15 -8.42 17.45 2.10
C SER A 15 -9.26 16.26 1.66
N ASP A 16 -9.29 15.25 2.52
CA ASP A 16 -9.97 13.98 2.29
C ASP A 16 -10.48 13.47 3.64
N GLN A 17 -11.49 12.60 3.63
CA GLN A 17 -12.09 12.02 4.83
C GLN A 17 -12.29 10.51 4.64
N THR A 18 -11.43 9.87 3.85
CA THR A 18 -11.52 8.42 3.64
C THR A 18 -11.40 7.70 4.98
N PRO A 19 -12.40 6.89 5.37
CA PRO A 19 -12.35 6.15 6.63
C PRO A 19 -11.37 4.99 6.51
N VAL A 20 -10.42 4.91 7.45
CA VAL A 20 -9.46 3.81 7.58
C VAL A 20 -9.84 3.00 8.81
N ARG A 21 -10.28 1.76 8.58
CA ARG A 21 -10.66 0.84 9.65
C ARG A 21 -9.41 0.12 10.17
N LEU A 22 -9.14 0.24 11.47
CA LEU A 22 -8.01 -0.38 12.14
C LEU A 22 -8.34 -1.81 12.60
N ALA A 23 -7.31 -2.55 13.03
CA ALA A 23 -7.44 -3.95 13.45
C ALA A 23 -8.31 -4.12 14.70
N ASP A 24 -8.37 -3.11 15.58
CA ASP A 24 -9.24 -3.06 16.76
C ASP A 24 -10.70 -2.68 16.43
N GLN A 25 -11.04 -2.62 15.13
CA GLN A 25 -12.34 -2.22 14.58
C GLN A 25 -12.67 -0.73 14.75
N SER A 26 -11.77 0.07 15.32
CA SER A 26 -11.92 1.53 15.31
C SER A 26 -11.77 2.07 13.88
N VAL A 27 -12.23 3.30 13.68
CA VAL A 27 -12.13 4.01 12.40
C VAL A 27 -11.41 5.31 12.65
N VAL A 28 -10.38 5.57 11.85
CA VAL A 28 -9.66 6.84 11.80
C VAL A 28 -9.86 7.43 10.41
N GLU A 29 -10.26 8.69 10.32
CA GLU A 29 -10.39 9.37 9.04
C GLU A 29 -9.02 9.88 8.59
N ALA A 30 -8.69 9.66 7.32
CA ALA A 30 -7.60 10.40 6.69
C ALA A 30 -7.91 11.91 6.77
N THR A 31 -6.89 12.74 6.93
CA THR A 31 -7.03 14.21 6.87
C THR A 31 -6.86 14.73 5.45
N HIS A 32 -5.99 14.07 4.68
CA HIS A 32 -5.62 14.44 3.33
C HIS A 32 -5.33 13.20 2.50
N ARG A 33 -5.35 13.39 1.19
CA ARG A 33 -4.78 12.47 0.20
C ARG A 33 -3.83 13.22 -0.72
N GLY A 34 -2.88 12.53 -1.30
CA GLY A 34 -2.03 13.05 -2.37
C GLY A 34 -1.15 11.96 -2.95
N THR A 35 -0.01 12.34 -3.48
CA THR A 35 0.98 11.41 -4.03
C THR A 35 2.28 11.49 -3.23
N VAL A 36 2.95 10.36 -3.06
CA VAL A 36 4.29 10.32 -2.49
C VAL A 36 5.21 9.60 -3.46
N LYS A 37 6.39 10.20 -3.68
CA LYS A 37 7.47 9.54 -4.41
C LYS A 37 8.14 8.56 -3.48
N LEU A 38 8.13 7.28 -3.84
CA LEU A 38 8.74 6.26 -3.03
C LEU A 38 10.26 6.25 -3.24
N PRO A 39 11.07 5.95 -2.20
CA PRO A 39 12.51 5.80 -2.32
C PRO A 39 12.87 4.44 -2.97
N LEU A 40 12.31 4.19 -4.15
CA LEU A 40 12.55 3.02 -4.97
C LEU A 40 13.36 3.42 -6.21
N GLU A 41 14.03 2.46 -6.84
CA GLU A 41 14.71 2.71 -8.10
C GLU A 41 13.67 3.07 -9.19
N GLY A 42 13.84 4.24 -9.80
CA GLY A 42 12.89 4.81 -10.77
C GLY A 42 12.13 6.03 -10.23
N ASP A 43 11.08 6.43 -10.94
CA ASP A 43 10.24 7.59 -10.61
C ASP A 43 8.82 7.17 -10.24
N THR A 44 8.70 6.25 -9.27
CA THR A 44 7.40 5.71 -8.88
C THR A 44 6.74 6.59 -7.83
N SER A 45 5.59 7.15 -8.19
CA SER A 45 4.74 7.92 -7.29
C SER A 45 3.45 7.16 -7.03
N VAL A 46 3.08 7.01 -5.76
CA VAL A 46 1.85 6.28 -5.39
C VAL A 46 0.90 7.19 -4.65
N LYS A 47 -0.40 6.94 -4.82
CA LYS A 47 -1.43 7.61 -4.03
C LYS A 47 -1.30 7.20 -2.57
N MET A 48 -1.34 8.18 -1.68
CA MET A 48 -1.23 7.99 -0.23
C MET A 48 -2.28 8.80 0.52
N LEU A 49 -2.71 8.26 1.65
CA LEU A 49 -3.56 8.95 2.63
C LEU A 49 -2.72 9.42 3.81
N VAL A 50 -2.97 10.64 4.26
CA VAL A 50 -2.42 11.18 5.50
C VAL A 50 -3.37 10.84 6.63
N VAL A 51 -3.11 9.71 7.29
CA VAL A 51 -3.91 9.24 8.42
C VAL A 51 -3.27 9.74 9.71
N PRO A 52 -3.99 10.52 10.53
CA PRO A 52 -3.45 11.07 11.76
C PRO A 52 -3.21 9.95 12.79
N SER A 53 -2.27 10.19 13.70
CA SER A 53 -2.01 9.31 14.86
C SER A 53 -1.61 7.87 14.53
N LEU A 54 -1.21 7.57 13.29
CA LEU A 54 -0.50 6.34 12.99
C LEU A 54 0.95 6.43 13.48
N HIS A 55 1.42 5.35 14.11
CA HIS A 55 2.81 5.24 14.57
C HIS A 55 3.79 5.22 13.39
N GLU A 56 3.38 4.63 12.26
CA GLU A 56 4.18 4.51 11.03
C GLU A 56 3.32 4.74 9.78
N PRO A 57 3.90 5.26 8.68
CA PRO A 57 3.18 5.41 7.42
C PRO A 57 2.89 4.03 6.82
N LEU A 58 1.65 3.81 6.41
CA LEU A 58 1.26 2.56 5.77
C LEU A 58 1.38 2.67 4.25
N LEU A 59 2.05 1.70 3.63
CA LEU A 59 2.08 1.56 2.18
C LEU A 59 0.86 0.79 1.69
N SER A 60 0.12 1.38 0.76
CA SER A 60 -0.99 0.71 0.10
C SER A 60 -0.47 -0.28 -0.94
N ILE A 61 -0.52 -1.58 -0.64
CA ILE A 61 -0.09 -2.63 -1.58
C ILE A 61 -0.91 -2.60 -2.86
N ALA A 62 -2.22 -2.37 -2.77
CA ALA A 62 -3.07 -2.18 -3.94
C ALA A 62 -2.63 -0.98 -4.79
N GLY A 63 -2.19 0.10 -4.14
CA GLY A 63 -1.63 1.28 -4.82
C GLY A 63 -0.28 0.99 -5.49
N LEU A 64 0.59 0.19 -4.86
CA LEU A 64 1.82 -0.28 -5.50
C LEU A 64 1.51 -1.10 -6.77
N CYS A 65 0.56 -2.03 -6.67
CA CYS A 65 0.14 -2.83 -7.81
C CYS A 65 -0.53 -2.02 -8.93
N ASP A 66 -1.24 -0.94 -8.60
CA ASP A 66 -1.81 0.00 -9.59
C ASP A 66 -0.70 0.69 -10.41
N GLU A 67 0.46 0.94 -9.80
CA GLU A 67 1.63 1.54 -10.46
C GLU A 67 2.55 0.49 -11.13
N GLY A 68 2.05 -0.72 -11.37
CA GLY A 68 2.80 -1.76 -12.07
C GLY A 68 3.94 -2.39 -11.24
N LEU A 69 3.80 -2.39 -9.92
CA LEU A 69 4.73 -3.06 -9.02
C LEU A 69 4.19 -4.40 -8.50
N THR A 70 5.10 -5.35 -8.36
CA THR A 70 4.87 -6.64 -7.70
C THR A 70 5.53 -6.62 -6.33
N VAL A 71 4.77 -6.89 -5.27
CA VAL A 71 5.29 -6.95 -3.90
C VAL A 71 5.33 -8.40 -3.43
N VAL A 72 6.50 -8.85 -2.97
CA VAL A 72 6.74 -10.20 -2.43
C VAL A 72 7.04 -10.09 -0.94
N PHE A 73 6.20 -10.67 -0.11
CA PHE A 73 6.42 -10.72 1.33
C PHE A 73 7.31 -11.91 1.69
N THR A 74 8.39 -11.65 2.41
CA THR A 74 9.28 -12.66 2.97
C THR A 74 9.08 -12.73 4.49
N LYS A 75 9.81 -13.63 5.16
CA LYS A 75 9.76 -13.75 6.62
C LYS A 75 10.13 -12.45 7.35
N THR A 76 10.99 -11.64 6.75
CA THR A 76 11.63 -10.49 7.43
C THR A 76 11.50 -9.17 6.66
N SER A 77 11.00 -9.20 5.43
CA SER A 77 10.91 -8.02 4.55
C SER A 77 9.72 -8.10 3.61
N CYS A 78 9.49 -7.02 2.88
CA CYS A 78 8.79 -7.05 1.61
C CYS A 78 9.74 -6.55 0.51
N ASP A 79 9.81 -7.30 -0.58
CA ASP A 79 10.61 -6.94 -1.74
C ASP A 79 9.67 -6.40 -2.82
N ILE A 80 10.03 -5.28 -3.44
CA ILE A 80 9.19 -4.58 -4.42
C ILE A 80 9.90 -4.63 -5.77
N PHE A 81 9.23 -5.16 -6.79
CA PHE A 81 9.76 -5.34 -8.13
C PHE A 81 8.89 -4.59 -9.15
N ASN A 82 9.50 -4.17 -10.26
CA ASN A 82 8.74 -3.80 -11.44
C ASN A 82 8.09 -5.05 -12.04
N SER A 83 6.77 -5.03 -12.27
CA SER A 83 6.03 -6.20 -12.75
C SER A 83 6.43 -6.66 -14.16
N GLU A 84 6.95 -5.78 -15.01
CA GLU A 84 7.37 -6.12 -16.37
C GLU A 84 8.66 -6.94 -16.40
N SER A 85 9.54 -6.75 -15.42
CA SER A 85 10.83 -7.45 -15.31
C SER A 85 10.82 -8.58 -14.28
N ALA A 86 9.78 -8.67 -13.45
CA ALA A 86 9.67 -9.69 -12.41
C ALA A 86 9.35 -11.08 -12.99
N SER A 87 10.27 -12.04 -12.81
CA SER A 87 10.01 -13.46 -13.05
C SER A 87 9.90 -14.22 -11.73
N ILE A 88 8.70 -14.69 -11.38
CA ILE A 88 8.49 -15.50 -10.16
C ILE A 88 8.61 -16.98 -10.51
N ASN A 89 9.69 -17.62 -10.05
CA ASN A 89 9.93 -19.05 -10.20
C ASN A 89 9.47 -19.82 -8.96
N GLY A 90 8.48 -20.69 -9.10
CA GLY A 90 7.99 -21.52 -8.00
C GLY A 90 6.62 -22.15 -8.28
N LYS A 91 6.21 -23.08 -7.42
CA LYS A 91 4.86 -23.65 -7.48
C LYS A 91 3.88 -22.69 -6.84
N LEU A 92 2.88 -22.24 -7.60
CA LEU A 92 1.73 -21.50 -7.04
C LEU A 92 0.95 -22.42 -6.09
N THR A 93 0.91 -22.07 -4.80
CA THR A 93 0.20 -22.85 -3.77
C THR A 93 -1.20 -22.31 -3.45
N GLY A 94 -1.51 -21.08 -3.89
CA GLY A 94 -2.81 -20.44 -3.72
C GLY A 94 -2.86 -19.09 -4.43
N ARG A 95 -4.07 -18.55 -4.62
CA ARG A 95 -4.30 -17.25 -5.27
C ARG A 95 -5.35 -16.44 -4.52
N GLY A 96 -4.94 -15.29 -4.03
CA GLY A 96 -5.86 -14.25 -3.57
C GLY A 96 -6.31 -13.37 -4.73
N TYR A 97 -7.43 -12.69 -4.56
CA TYR A 97 -8.04 -11.82 -5.57
C TYR A 97 -8.28 -10.43 -4.99
N ARG A 98 -8.09 -9.41 -5.83
CA ARG A 98 -8.33 -8.03 -5.42
C ARG A 98 -9.83 -7.75 -5.34
N ARG A 99 -10.23 -7.04 -4.28
CA ARG A 99 -11.57 -6.46 -4.10
C ARG A 99 -11.41 -5.04 -3.54
N GLY A 100 -11.49 -4.05 -4.41
CA GLY A 100 -11.17 -2.66 -4.05
C GLY A 100 -9.69 -2.51 -3.69
N ASN A 101 -9.39 -1.97 -2.51
CA ASN A 101 -8.02 -1.76 -2.01
C ASN A 101 -7.48 -2.93 -1.18
N LEU A 102 -8.26 -4.01 -1.05
CA LEU A 102 -7.90 -5.20 -0.28
C LEU A 102 -7.78 -6.40 -1.21
N TYR A 103 -7.03 -7.39 -0.76
CA TYR A 103 -6.95 -8.70 -1.38
C TYR A 103 -7.60 -9.71 -0.44
N TYR A 104 -8.46 -10.57 -0.97
CA TYR A 104 -9.07 -11.67 -0.22
C TYR A 104 -8.55 -13.00 -0.76
N LEU A 105 -8.32 -13.94 0.16
CA LEU A 105 -8.09 -15.33 -0.19
C LEU A 105 -9.43 -16.07 -0.09
N PRO A 106 -9.85 -16.82 -1.13
CA PRO A 106 -11.04 -17.66 -1.04
C PRO A 106 -10.92 -18.67 0.12
N SER A 107 -12.04 -18.96 0.78
CA SER A 107 -12.11 -19.94 1.87
C SER A 107 -11.97 -21.39 1.39
N GLU A 108 -12.25 -21.64 0.11
CA GLU A 108 -12.09 -22.92 -0.55
C GLU A 108 -11.25 -22.75 -1.82
N PRO A 109 -10.48 -23.77 -2.25
CA PRO A 109 -9.76 -23.72 -3.52
C PRO A 109 -10.75 -23.54 -4.67
N LEU A 110 -10.43 -22.63 -5.60
CA LEU A 110 -11.16 -22.47 -6.87
C LEU A 110 -10.70 -23.51 -7.90
#